data_AF-A0A258KGL6-F1
#
_entry.id   AF-A0A258KGL6-F1
#
_cell.length_a   1.000
_cell.length_b   1.000
_cell.length_c   1.000
_cell.angle_alpha   90.00
_cell.angle_beta   90.00
_cell.angle_gamma   90.00
#
_symmetry.space_group_name_H-M   'P 1'
#
loop_
_entity.id
_entity.type
_entity.pdbx_description
1 polymer ?
#
loop_
_entity_poly.entity_id
_entity_poly.type
_entity_poly.pdbx_seq_one_letter_code
_entity_poly.pdbx_strand_id
1 'polypeptide(L)'
;QANSPEVLSGIRAIADRLSEKAIELNSEQRKILHVAAVFACNFTNHLFGLAQELLEEKGLDYELLKPLIEETLSKIELNDPVSVQTGPAIRDDQATIQSHLELLKHNPALSELYTKLSQSIVNLHKRSQG
;
A
#
# COMPACT_ATOMS: atom_id res chain seq x y z
N GLN A 1 7.76 -11.90 -24.04
CA GLN A 1 6.64 -11.20 -24.70
C GLN A 1 6.11 -12.10 -25.79
N ALA A 2 4.80 -12.12 -26.03
CA ALA A 2 4.26 -12.83 -27.18
C ALA A 2 4.56 -11.97 -28.42
N ASN A 3 5.47 -12.44 -29.27
CA ASN A 3 5.90 -11.70 -30.46
C ASN A 3 5.21 -12.22 -31.73
N SER A 4 4.27 -13.16 -31.62
CA SER A 4 3.41 -13.62 -32.71
C SER A 4 2.02 -14.04 -32.21
N PRO A 5 0.99 -14.05 -33.08
CA PRO A 5 -0.36 -14.50 -32.75
C PRO A 5 -0.43 -15.95 -32.25
N GLU A 6 0.39 -16.85 -32.77
CA GLU A 6 0.42 -18.25 -32.33
C GLU A 6 0.94 -18.38 -30.89
N VAL A 7 1.99 -17.64 -30.55
CA VAL A 7 2.55 -17.61 -29.19
C VAL A 7 1.55 -17.03 -28.20
N LEU A 8 0.84 -15.96 -28.60
CA LEU A 8 -0.20 -15.34 -27.78
C LEU A 8 -1.34 -16.32 -27.50
N SER A 9 -1.83 -17.04 -28.52
CA SER A 9 -2.89 -18.04 -28.38
C SER A 9 -2.49 -19.18 -27.43
N GLY A 10 -1.25 -19.68 -27.54
CA GLY A 10 -0.73 -20.70 -26.63
C GLY A 10 -0.62 -20.23 -25.18
N ILE A 11 -0.10 -19.01 -24.95
CA ILE A 11 -0.02 -18.41 -23.61
C ILE A 11 -1.42 -18.19 -23.04
N ARG A 12 -2.37 -17.75 -23.87
CA ARG A 12 -3.76 -17.53 -23.47
C ARG A 12 -4.42 -18.83 -23.00
N ALA A 13 -4.27 -19.91 -23.76
CA ALA A 13 -4.81 -21.22 -23.41
C ALA A 13 -4.25 -21.75 -22.08
N ILE A 14 -3.00 -21.45 -21.74
CA ILE A 14 -2.42 -21.79 -20.44
C ILE A 14 -3.01 -20.89 -19.34
N ALA A 15 -3.07 -19.58 -19.58
CA ALA A 15 -3.56 -18.62 -18.59
C ALA A 15 -5.03 -18.86 -18.21
N ASP A 16 -5.89 -19.17 -19.18
CA ASP A 16 -7.31 -19.47 -18.96
C ASP A 16 -7.53 -20.77 -18.17
N ARG A 17 -6.52 -21.67 -18.11
CA ARG A 17 -6.55 -22.87 -17.26
C ARG A 17 -6.09 -22.62 -15.82
N LEU A 18 -5.36 -21.53 -15.59
CA LEU A 18 -4.78 -21.18 -14.29
C LEU A 18 -5.61 -20.12 -13.55
N SER A 19 -6.36 -19.30 -14.28
CA SER A 19 -7.14 -18.20 -13.74
C SER A 19 -8.43 -18.02 -14.54
N GLU A 20 -9.53 -17.70 -13.85
CA GLU A 20 -10.79 -17.31 -14.49
C GLU A 20 -10.69 -15.98 -15.25
N LYS A 21 -9.66 -15.18 -14.95
CA LYS A 21 -9.40 -13.88 -15.58
C LYS A 21 -7.94 -13.80 -16.03
N ALA A 22 -7.73 -13.99 -17.32
CA ALA A 22 -6.53 -13.54 -18.00
C ALA A 22 -6.82 -12.25 -18.77
N ILE A 23 -5.94 -11.26 -18.67
CA ILE A 23 -6.06 -9.97 -19.35
C ILE A 23 -4.77 -9.76 -20.15
N GLU A 24 -4.91 -9.45 -21.43
CA GLU A 24 -3.77 -9.07 -22.26
C GLU A 24 -3.46 -7.59 -22.05
N LEU A 25 -2.19 -7.29 -21.76
CA LEU A 25 -1.71 -5.93 -21.54
C LEU A 25 -0.53 -5.68 -22.47
N ASN A 26 -0.49 -4.50 -23.09
CA ASN A 26 0.67 -4.05 -23.86
C ASN A 26 1.84 -3.66 -22.93
N SER A 27 3.00 -3.35 -23.51
CA SER A 27 4.22 -3.04 -22.75
C SER A 27 4.07 -1.87 -21.78
N GLU A 28 3.37 -0.81 -22.18
CA GLU A 28 3.16 0.37 -21.32
C GLU A 28 2.17 0.06 -20.19
N GLN A 29 1.06 -0.63 -20.49
CA GLN A 29 0.11 -1.08 -19.48
C GLN A 29 0.78 -1.99 -18.43
N ARG A 30 1.66 -2.90 -18.86
CA ARG A 30 2.42 -3.77 -17.94
C ARG A 30 3.36 -2.97 -17.03
N LYS A 31 4.01 -1.92 -17.54
CA LYS A 31 4.88 -1.05 -16.72
C LYS A 31 4.06 -0.33 -15.64
N ILE A 32 2.93 0.27 -16.02
CA ILE A 32 2.07 0.98 -15.08
C ILE A 32 1.49 0.03 -14.04
N LEU A 33 1.03 -1.16 -14.46
CA LEU A 33 0.58 -2.20 -13.53
C LEU A 33 1.68 -2.60 -12.54
N HIS A 34 2.92 -2.74 -13.02
CA HIS A 34 4.04 -3.09 -12.15
C HIS A 34 4.32 -2.00 -11.12
N VAL A 35 4.35 -0.73 -11.51
CA VAL A 35 4.51 0.39 -10.56
C VAL A 35 3.36 0.40 -9.54
N ALA A 36 2.11 0.23 -9.98
CA ALA A 36 0.97 0.14 -9.07
C ALA A 36 1.11 -1.03 -8.08
N ALA A 37 1.58 -2.20 -8.53
CA ALA A 37 1.84 -3.35 -7.68
C ALA A 37 2.99 -3.11 -6.68
N VAL A 38 4.02 -2.35 -7.06
CA VAL A 38 5.10 -1.94 -6.14
C VAL A 38 4.51 -1.11 -4.99
N PHE A 39 3.63 -0.15 -5.27
CA PHE A 39 2.96 0.62 -4.23
C PHE A 39 2.04 -0.25 -3.37
N ALA A 40 1.19 -1.07 -4.00
CA ALA A 40 0.17 -1.85 -3.30
C ALA A 40 0.75 -3.00 -2.46
N CYS A 41 1.82 -3.64 -2.93
CA CYS A 41 2.35 -4.85 -2.32
C CYS A 41 3.74 -4.63 -1.71
N ASN A 42 4.70 -4.11 -2.46
CA ASN A 42 6.09 -4.04 -1.99
C ASN A 42 6.27 -2.97 -0.93
N PHE A 43 5.78 -1.75 -1.16
CA PHE A 43 5.84 -0.68 -0.17
C PHE A 43 4.99 -1.00 1.05
N THR A 44 3.78 -1.52 0.88
CA THR A 44 2.94 -1.99 2.00
C THR A 44 3.67 -3.00 2.89
N ASN A 45 4.31 -4.03 2.31
CA ASN A 45 5.10 -4.98 3.09
C ASN A 45 6.30 -4.33 3.79
N HIS A 46 6.96 -3.37 3.15
CA HIS A 46 8.04 -2.61 3.80
C HIS A 46 7.53 -1.80 5.01
N LEU A 47 6.35 -1.19 4.91
CA LEU A 47 5.71 -0.48 6.03
C LEU A 47 5.39 -1.43 7.19
N PHE A 48 5.01 -2.68 6.93
CA PHE A 48 4.85 -3.69 7.98
C PHE A 48 6.18 -4.00 8.68
N GLY A 49 7.27 -4.11 7.95
CA GLY A 49 8.62 -4.30 8.51
C GLY A 49 9.04 -3.12 9.41
N LEU A 50 8.84 -1.88 8.95
CA LEU A 50 9.13 -0.69 9.77
C LEU A 50 8.26 -0.63 11.04
N ALA A 51 6.99 -1.05 10.95
CA ALA A 51 6.11 -1.12 12.11
C ALA A 51 6.53 -2.20 13.11
N GLN A 52 7.03 -3.35 12.63
CA GLN A 52 7.61 -4.39 13.45
C GLN A 52 8.85 -3.88 14.21
N GLU A 53 9.80 -3.26 13.50
CA GLU A 53 11.01 -2.69 14.13
C GLU A 53 10.66 -1.69 15.23
N LEU A 54 9.69 -0.79 14.99
CA LEU A 54 9.22 0.19 15.98
C LEU A 54 8.65 -0.46 17.25
N LEU A 55 7.94 -1.58 17.13
CA LEU A 55 7.40 -2.30 18.28
C LEU A 55 8.51 -3.05 19.04
N GLU A 56 9.40 -3.71 18.32
CA GLU A 56 10.51 -4.47 18.91
C GLU A 56 11.47 -3.57 19.69
N GLU A 57 11.75 -2.35 19.21
CA GLU A 57 12.53 -1.33 19.94
C GLU A 57 11.93 -0.98 21.33
N LYS A 58 10.64 -1.23 21.53
CA LYS A 58 9.92 -1.00 22.79
C LYS A 58 9.56 -2.30 23.51
N GLY A 59 10.04 -3.45 23.03
CA GLY A 59 9.73 -4.76 23.59
C GLY A 59 8.26 -5.17 23.44
N LEU A 60 7.59 -4.64 22.43
CA LEU A 60 6.20 -4.98 22.09
C LEU A 60 6.16 -6.05 20.99
N ASP A 61 5.20 -6.94 21.08
CA ASP A 61 5.03 -8.05 20.13
C ASP A 61 4.35 -7.55 18.83
N TYR A 62 4.91 -7.93 17.68
CA TYR A 62 4.34 -7.65 16.36
C TYR A 62 2.95 -8.29 16.16
N GLU A 63 2.64 -9.38 16.88
CA GLU A 63 1.30 -10.01 16.85
C GLU A 63 0.17 -9.00 17.16
N LEU A 64 0.46 -7.92 17.90
CA LEU A 64 -0.50 -6.84 18.18
C LEU A 64 -1.00 -6.13 16.91
N LEU A 65 -0.22 -6.14 15.82
CA LEU A 65 -0.59 -5.47 14.56
C LEU A 65 -1.39 -6.37 13.62
N LYS A 66 -1.29 -7.69 13.73
CA LYS A 66 -1.91 -8.60 12.76
C LYS A 66 -3.43 -8.37 12.60
N PRO A 67 -4.22 -8.26 13.69
CA PRO A 67 -5.65 -8.01 13.53
C PRO A 67 -5.96 -6.67 12.84
N LEU A 68 -5.15 -5.63 13.08
CA LEU A 68 -5.32 -4.32 12.47
C LEU A 68 -4.97 -4.32 10.97
N ILE A 69 -3.94 -5.08 10.60
CA ILE A 69 -3.55 -5.30 9.20
C ILE A 69 -4.65 -6.07 8.47
N GLU A 70 -5.15 -7.16 9.06
CA GLU A 70 -6.25 -7.96 8.49
C GLU A 70 -7.52 -7.12 8.31
N GLU A 71 -7.88 -6.29 9.30
CA GLU A 71 -9.02 -5.38 9.18
C GLU A 71 -8.83 -4.38 8.03
N THR A 72 -7.62 -3.81 7.88
CA THR A 72 -7.29 -2.86 6.81
C THR A 72 -7.45 -3.51 5.43
N LEU A 73 -6.93 -4.72 5.26
CA LEU A 73 -7.04 -5.48 4.01
C LEU A 73 -8.50 -5.88 3.72
N SER A 74 -9.24 -6.30 4.73
CA SER A 74 -10.65 -6.70 4.57
C SER A 74 -11.53 -5.51 4.15
N LYS A 75 -11.26 -4.30 4.65
CA LYS A 75 -12.05 -3.10 4.29
C LYS A 75 -11.94 -2.73 2.82
N ILE A 76 -10.77 -2.91 2.21
CA ILE A 76 -10.55 -2.53 0.80
C ILE A 76 -11.09 -3.55 -0.20
N GLU A 77 -11.48 -4.75 0.25
CA GLU A 77 -12.13 -5.74 -0.62
C GLU A 77 -13.54 -5.27 -1.06
N LEU A 78 -14.23 -4.53 -0.19
CA LEU A 78 -15.61 -4.10 -0.39
C LEU A 78 -15.76 -2.60 -0.63
N ASN A 79 -14.73 -1.81 -0.37
CA ASN A 79 -14.79 -0.35 -0.41
C ASN A 79 -13.59 0.25 -1.14
N ASP A 80 -13.76 1.46 -1.67
CA ASP A 80 -12.66 2.21 -2.26
C ASP A 80 -11.61 2.57 -1.18
N PRO A 81 -10.30 2.38 -1.41
CA PRO A 81 -9.25 2.67 -0.43
C PRO A 81 -9.29 4.10 0.14
N VAL A 82 -9.67 5.10 -0.67
CA VAL A 82 -9.76 6.50 -0.23
C VAL A 82 -10.94 6.68 0.73
N SER A 83 -12.04 5.96 0.51
CA SER A 83 -13.25 6.06 1.36
C SER A 83 -13.08 5.45 2.75
N VAL A 84 -12.23 4.43 2.88
CA VAL A 84 -11.96 3.75 4.17
C VAL A 84 -10.68 4.21 4.85
N GLN A 85 -9.99 5.21 4.30
CA GLN A 85 -8.81 5.80 4.92
C GLN A 85 -9.18 6.39 6.30
N THR A 86 -8.40 6.05 7.31
CA THR A 86 -8.54 6.59 8.68
C THR A 86 -7.20 7.13 9.18
N GLY A 87 -7.16 7.56 10.45
CA GLY A 87 -5.94 8.00 11.13
C GLY A 87 -5.86 9.51 11.32
N PRO A 88 -4.80 10.01 11.98
CA PRO A 88 -4.68 11.41 12.34
C PRO A 88 -4.50 12.33 11.11
N ALA A 89 -3.84 11.85 10.05
CA ALA A 89 -3.60 12.63 8.84
C ALA A 89 -4.89 13.08 8.14
N ILE A 90 -5.82 12.15 7.87
CA ILE A 90 -7.09 12.49 7.20
C ILE A 90 -8.01 13.35 8.09
N ARG A 91 -7.87 13.28 9.42
CA ARG A 91 -8.61 14.12 10.39
C ARG A 91 -7.95 15.47 10.66
N ASP A 92 -6.80 15.77 10.04
CA ASP A 92 -5.98 16.95 10.33
C ASP A 92 -5.61 17.09 11.83
N ASP A 93 -5.40 15.94 12.49
CA ASP A 93 -5.04 15.87 13.92
C ASP A 93 -3.54 16.14 14.11
N GLN A 94 -3.19 17.43 14.05
CA GLN A 94 -1.81 17.90 14.18
C GLN A 94 -1.19 17.59 15.54
N ALA A 95 -1.99 17.53 16.61
CA ALA A 95 -1.50 17.21 17.94
C ALA A 95 -0.98 15.76 18.00
N THR A 96 -1.75 14.81 17.50
CA THR A 96 -1.33 13.40 17.41
C THR A 96 -0.14 13.23 16.47
N ILE A 97 -0.15 13.90 15.31
CA ILE A 97 0.96 13.87 14.35
C ILE A 97 2.27 14.34 15.00
N GLN A 98 2.23 15.48 15.71
CA GLN A 98 3.41 16.01 16.37
C GLN A 98 3.91 15.08 17.48
N SER A 99 3.00 14.46 18.24
CA SER A 99 3.36 13.46 19.25
C SER A 99 4.05 12.23 18.63
N HIS A 100 3.60 11.76 17.46
CA HIS A 100 4.26 10.67 16.75
C HIS A 100 5.66 11.07 16.27
N LEU A 101 5.82 12.26 15.70
CA LEU A 101 7.12 12.75 15.22
C LEU A 101 8.15 12.89 16.36
N GLU A 102 7.70 13.26 17.56
CA GLU A 102 8.58 13.31 18.74
C GLU A 102 9.07 11.90 19.15
N LEU A 103 8.23 10.87 19.02
CA LEU A 103 8.63 9.47 19.23
C LEU A 103 9.64 8.99 18.18
N LEU A 104 9.54 9.51 16.95
CA LEU A 104 10.41 9.16 15.82
C LEU A 104 11.67 10.04 15.73
N LYS A 105 11.90 10.99 16.64
CA LYS A 105 12.98 12.00 16.52
C LYS A 105 14.39 11.41 16.38
N HIS A 106 14.61 10.21 16.92
CA HIS A 106 15.90 9.53 16.85
C HIS A 106 16.11 8.73 15.56
N ASN A 107 15.10 8.67 14.69
CA ASN A 107 15.17 8.08 13.36
C ASN A 107 14.70 9.10 12.30
N PRO A 108 15.58 10.02 11.87
CA PRO A 108 15.21 11.09 10.94
C PRO A 108 14.63 10.61 9.61
N ALA A 109 15.13 9.49 9.07
CA ALA A 109 14.64 8.92 7.82
C ALA A 109 13.19 8.41 7.95
N LEU A 110 12.87 7.74 9.07
CA LEU A 110 11.52 7.27 9.34
C LEU A 110 10.56 8.42 9.63
N SER A 111 11.03 9.45 10.33
CA SER A 111 10.27 10.69 10.58
C SER A 111 9.93 11.43 9.27
N GLU A 112 10.88 11.52 8.35
CA GLU A 112 10.64 12.08 7.02
C GLU A 112 9.61 11.24 6.24
N LEU A 113 9.76 9.92 6.21
CA LEU A 113 8.82 9.02 5.55
C LEU A 113 7.41 9.16 6.11
N TYR A 114 7.25 9.16 7.43
CA TYR A 114 5.96 9.38 8.11
C TYR A 114 5.33 10.71 7.69
N THR A 115 6.12 11.78 7.62
CA THR A 115 5.66 13.11 7.21
C THR A 115 5.19 13.10 5.75
N LYS A 116 5.96 12.50 4.84
CA LYS A 116 5.62 12.42 3.41
C LYS A 116 4.35 11.59 3.18
N LEU A 117 4.19 10.47 3.88
CA LEU A 117 3.00 9.64 3.79
C LEU A 117 1.76 10.36 4.34
N SER A 118 1.88 11.02 5.49
CA SER A 118 0.80 11.80 6.08
C SER A 118 0.33 12.93 5.14
N GLN A 119 1.27 13.67 4.55
CA GLN A 119 0.96 14.71 3.57
C GLN A 119 0.33 14.13 2.29
N SER A 120 0.81 12.98 1.83
CA SER A 120 0.25 12.27 0.68
C SER A 120 -1.21 11.87 0.91
N ILE A 121 -1.53 11.34 2.10
CA ILE A 121 -2.90 10.99 2.52
C ILE A 121 -3.81 12.23 2.47
N VAL A 122 -3.39 13.33 3.07
CA VAL A 122 -4.16 14.59 3.07
C VAL A 122 -4.42 15.07 1.64
N ASN A 123 -3.39 15.07 0.79
CA ASN A 123 -3.50 15.52 -0.58
C ASN A 123 -4.40 14.62 -1.43
N LEU A 124 -4.31 13.30 -1.25
CA LEU A 124 -5.17 12.34 -1.94
C LEU A 124 -6.64 12.53 -1.53
N HIS A 125 -6.91 12.68 -0.23
CA HIS A 125 -8.25 12.91 0.28
C HIS A 125 -8.86 14.21 -0.28
N LYS A 126 -8.10 15.32 -0.26
CA LYS A 126 -8.56 16.60 -0.83
C LYS A 126 -8.91 16.50 -2.32
N ARG A 127 -8.12 15.76 -3.10
CA ARG A 127 -8.40 15.53 -4.54
C ARG A 127 -9.63 14.66 -4.79
N SER A 128 -10.01 13.80 -3.85
CA SER A 128 -11.20 12.94 -3.99
C SER A 128 -12.52 13.64 -3.67
N GLN A 129 -12.48 14.83 -3.05
CA GLN A 129 -13.64 15.62 -2.65
C GLN A 129 -13.97 16.78 -3.62
N GLY A 130 -13.13 17.01 -4.64
CA GLY A 130 -13.31 18.04 -5.66
C GLY A 130 -13.45 17.43 -7.04
#